data_AF-A0A1I6IG06-F1
#
_entry.id   AF-A0A1I6IG06-F1
#
_cell.length_a   1.000
_cell.length_b   1.000
_cell.length_c   1.000
_cell.angle_alpha   90.00
_cell.angle_beta   90.00
_cell.angle_gamma   90.00
#
_symmetry.space_group_name_H-M   'P 1'
#
loop_
_entity.id
_entity.type
_entity.pdbx_description
1 polymer ?
#
loop_
_entity_poly.entity_id
_entity_poly.type
_entity_poly.pdbx_seq_one_letter_code
_entity_poly.pdbx_strand_id
1 'polypeptide(L)'
;MHAPITLQISALGFWIVGLFVLVLAVVTVWQMVRFVDAYDKQALTVFGEYRGLLEPGINFVPPFVSRTYTFDMRTQTMDVPRQEAITRDNSPVTADAVVYLRVMDAKKAFLEVEDYKTAVSNLAQTTLRAVLGDMELDDTLNKRQEINARIRKELDEPTDEWGIRVESVEVREVNPSQEVQHAMEQQTGAERRRRATILEAQGERRSAVEKAEGDKQSNIIRAQGEKQSQILEAQGDAISTVLRAKSAESMGERAIIDKGMDTLEAIGQGESTTFVIPQELTSLVGRYGKHLAGSDVAANGHQLDSLQFDAETRELIGLDDIKEILGEIEKAAEMDVAGLEQQAKAVKNGDPNVESADEAVEDDPATEPEEQTSVSS
;
A
#
# COMPACT_ATOMS: atom_id res chain seq x y z
N MET A 1 -41.50 -100.64 61.38
CA MET A 1 -41.48 -99.18 61.60
C MET A 1 -40.58 -98.56 60.55
N HIS A 2 -41.15 -98.06 59.46
CA HIS A 2 -40.40 -97.27 58.46
C HIS A 2 -41.21 -95.99 58.22
N ALA A 3 -40.76 -94.89 58.84
CA ALA A 3 -41.26 -93.56 58.52
C ALA A 3 -40.57 -93.11 57.22
N PRO A 4 -41.30 -92.81 56.14
CA PRO A 4 -40.69 -92.18 54.99
C PRO A 4 -40.43 -90.72 55.33
N ILE A 5 -39.15 -90.37 55.33
CA ILE A 5 -38.67 -88.99 55.38
C ILE A 5 -39.11 -88.34 54.07
N THR A 6 -40.26 -87.66 54.10
CA THR A 6 -40.67 -86.79 53.01
C THR A 6 -39.69 -85.62 52.99
N LEU A 7 -38.83 -85.62 51.98
CA LEU A 7 -37.97 -84.51 51.63
C LEU A 7 -38.89 -83.30 51.36
N GLN A 8 -39.15 -82.47 52.39
CA GLN A 8 -39.69 -81.13 52.20
C GLN A 8 -38.61 -80.35 51.44
N ILE A 9 -38.68 -80.40 50.11
CA ILE A 9 -38.11 -79.37 49.27
C ILE A 9 -38.87 -78.11 49.68
N SER A 10 -38.25 -77.37 50.59
CA SER A 10 -38.82 -76.24 51.29
C SER A 10 -39.33 -75.22 50.27
N ALA A 11 -40.46 -74.57 50.57
CA ALA A 11 -41.01 -73.49 49.74
C ALA A 11 -39.95 -72.45 49.33
N LEU A 12 -38.92 -72.25 50.17
CA LEU A 12 -37.73 -71.47 49.87
C LEU A 12 -36.99 -71.90 48.59
N GLY A 13 -36.88 -73.20 48.29
CA GLY A 13 -36.24 -73.70 47.07
C GLY A 13 -36.99 -73.27 45.80
N PHE A 14 -38.32 -73.29 45.81
CA PHE A 14 -39.13 -72.79 44.68
C PHE A 14 -38.99 -71.27 44.51
N TRP A 15 -38.92 -70.51 45.61
CA TRP A 15 -38.66 -69.06 45.56
C TRP A 15 -37.26 -68.73 45.00
N ILE A 16 -36.24 -69.50 45.37
CA ILE A 16 -34.87 -69.33 44.87
C ILE A 16 -34.79 -69.64 43.38
N VAL A 17 -35.40 -70.74 42.93
CA VAL A 17 -35.47 -71.10 41.51
C VAL A 17 -36.28 -70.06 40.71
N GLY A 18 -37.40 -69.60 41.24
CA GLY A 18 -38.20 -68.53 40.64
C GLY A 18 -37.43 -67.21 40.51
N LEU A 19 -36.70 -66.81 41.55
CA LEU A 19 -35.83 -65.64 41.53
C LEU A 19 -34.70 -65.80 40.49
N PHE A 20 -34.08 -66.97 40.41
CA PHE A 20 -33.02 -67.24 39.44
C PHE A 20 -33.53 -67.14 37.99
N VAL A 21 -34.69 -67.73 37.68
CA VAL A 21 -35.31 -67.64 36.35
C VAL A 21 -35.72 -66.19 36.03
N LEU A 22 -36.26 -65.46 37.00
CA LEU A 22 -36.58 -64.03 36.86
C LEU A 22 -35.32 -63.22 36.53
N VAL A 23 -34.24 -63.43 37.28
CA VAL A 23 -32.95 -62.75 37.05
C VAL A 23 -32.39 -63.11 35.67
N LEU A 24 -32.42 -64.38 35.29
CA LEU A 24 -32.01 -64.83 33.96
C LEU A 24 -32.82 -64.12 32.86
N ALA A 25 -34.15 -64.08 33.01
CA ALA A 25 -35.04 -63.41 32.07
C ALA A 25 -34.72 -61.91 31.96
N VAL A 26 -34.53 -61.22 33.08
CA VAL A 26 -34.15 -59.80 33.09
C VAL A 26 -32.80 -59.57 32.41
N VAL A 27 -31.80 -60.41 32.67
CA VAL A 27 -30.48 -60.31 32.03
C VAL A 27 -30.59 -60.56 30.52
N THR A 28 -31.38 -61.54 30.09
CA THR A 28 -31.56 -61.82 28.65
C THR A 28 -32.22 -60.65 27.91
N VAL A 29 -33.25 -60.05 28.51
CA VAL A 29 -33.94 -58.89 27.92
C VAL A 29 -33.03 -57.66 27.91
N TRP A 30 -32.27 -57.44 28.99
CA TRP A 30 -31.34 -56.32 29.07
C TRP A 30 -30.19 -56.45 28.05
N GLN A 31 -29.68 -57.66 27.82
CA GLN A 31 -28.69 -57.90 26.77
C GLN A 31 -29.26 -57.84 25.35
N MET A 32 -30.56 -58.05 25.19
CA MET A 32 -31.23 -58.04 23.88
C MET A 32 -31.43 -56.62 23.35
N VAL A 33 -31.62 -55.63 24.23
CA VAL A 33 -31.84 -54.23 23.84
C VAL A 33 -30.51 -53.49 23.77
N ARG A 34 -30.14 -53.03 22.58
CA ARG A 34 -28.95 -52.20 22.37
C ARG A 34 -29.35 -50.81 21.87
N PHE A 35 -28.80 -49.80 22.52
CA PHE A 35 -28.92 -48.40 22.10
C PHE A 35 -27.69 -48.03 21.27
N VAL A 36 -27.93 -47.46 20.08
CA VAL A 36 -26.90 -46.95 19.18
C VAL A 36 -27.08 -45.43 19.06
N ASP A 37 -25.99 -44.68 19.24
CA ASP A 37 -26.00 -43.22 19.18
C ASP A 37 -26.29 -42.71 17.76
N ALA A 38 -26.79 -41.48 17.66
CA ALA A 38 -27.16 -40.82 16.40
C ALA A 38 -26.00 -40.73 15.37
N TYR A 39 -24.77 -40.63 15.86
CA TYR A 39 -23.56 -40.48 15.05
C TYR A 39 -22.83 -41.81 14.78
N ASP A 40 -23.27 -42.91 15.38
CA ASP A 40 -22.61 -44.20 15.27
C ASP A 40 -23.41 -45.20 14.42
N LYS A 41 -22.69 -46.09 13.75
CA LYS A 41 -23.26 -47.34 13.23
C LYS A 41 -22.52 -48.51 13.85
N GLN A 42 -23.25 -49.58 14.16
CA GLN A 42 -22.64 -50.78 14.74
C GLN A 42 -22.74 -51.98 13.78
N ALA A 43 -21.63 -52.61 13.46
CA ALA A 43 -21.63 -53.86 12.71
C ALA A 43 -21.96 -55.02 13.66
N LEU A 44 -23.03 -55.76 13.37
CA LEU A 44 -23.49 -56.89 14.18
C LEU A 44 -22.96 -58.20 13.61
N THR A 45 -22.26 -58.95 14.45
CA THR A 45 -21.88 -60.34 14.18
C THR A 45 -22.58 -61.28 15.14
N VAL A 46 -23.01 -62.44 14.64
CA VAL A 46 -23.68 -63.49 15.43
C VAL A 46 -22.97 -64.82 15.13
N PHE A 47 -22.47 -65.50 16.16
CA PHE A 47 -21.63 -66.70 15.99
C PHE A 47 -20.44 -66.51 15.02
N GLY A 48 -19.96 -65.27 14.85
CA GLY A 48 -18.87 -64.93 13.93
C GLY A 48 -19.31 -64.63 12.50
N GLU A 49 -20.59 -64.78 12.15
CA GLU A 49 -21.13 -64.37 10.85
C GLU A 49 -21.62 -62.91 10.89
N TYR A 50 -21.32 -62.13 9.85
CA TYR A 50 -21.86 -60.79 9.70
C TYR A 50 -23.36 -60.84 9.39
N ARG A 51 -24.17 -60.24 10.27
CA ARG A 51 -25.64 -60.24 10.13
C ARG A 51 -26.18 -58.96 9.52
N GLY A 52 -25.55 -57.81 9.80
CA GLY A 52 -26.01 -56.51 9.32
C GLY A 52 -25.42 -55.32 10.08
N LEU A 53 -25.89 -54.12 9.73
CA LEU A 53 -25.60 -52.87 10.43
C LEU A 53 -26.78 -52.48 11.32
N LEU A 54 -26.49 -52.07 12.55
CA LEU A 54 -27.45 -51.45 13.45
C LEU A 54 -27.48 -49.95 13.18
N GLU A 55 -28.67 -49.45 12.89
CA GLU A 55 -28.93 -48.02 12.68
C GLU A 55 -29.07 -47.29 14.02
N PRO A 56 -28.92 -45.96 14.06
CA PRO A 56 -29.15 -45.20 15.27
C PRO A 56 -30.53 -45.42 15.88
N GLY A 57 -30.58 -45.60 17.21
CA GLY A 57 -31.80 -45.89 17.96
C GLY A 57 -31.78 -47.25 18.65
N ILE A 58 -32.99 -47.80 18.86
CA ILE A 58 -33.19 -49.03 19.63
C ILE A 58 -33.13 -50.23 18.69
N ASN A 59 -32.15 -51.10 18.92
CA ASN A 59 -31.94 -52.31 18.14
C ASN A 59 -32.09 -53.55 19.03
N PHE A 60 -32.67 -54.61 18.45
CA PHE A 60 -32.83 -55.90 19.13
C PHE A 60 -31.80 -56.89 18.60
N VAL A 61 -30.98 -57.41 19.50
CA VAL A 61 -29.86 -58.29 19.17
C VAL A 61 -29.97 -59.59 19.95
N PRO A 62 -29.72 -60.77 19.35
CA PRO A 62 -29.76 -62.03 20.08
C PRO A 62 -28.76 -62.03 21.27
N PRO A 63 -29.21 -62.28 22.52
CA PRO A 63 -28.33 -62.23 23.68
C PRO A 63 -27.29 -63.37 23.65
N PHE A 64 -26.19 -63.19 24.38
CA PHE A 64 -25.04 -64.13 24.54
C PHE A 64 -24.15 -64.40 23.32
N VAL A 65 -24.69 -64.36 22.10
CA VAL A 65 -23.98 -64.82 20.88
C VAL A 65 -23.62 -63.69 19.92
N SER A 66 -24.00 -62.47 20.25
CA SER A 66 -23.76 -61.28 19.44
C SER A 66 -22.52 -60.50 19.87
N ARG A 67 -21.78 -59.98 18.89
CA ARG A 67 -20.75 -58.94 19.11
C ARG A 67 -21.03 -57.76 18.20
N THR A 68 -20.88 -56.55 18.72
CA THR A 68 -21.06 -55.31 17.96
C THR A 68 -19.76 -54.51 17.89
N TYR A 69 -19.50 -53.89 16.73
CA TYR A 69 -18.33 -53.06 16.48
C TYR A 69 -18.79 -51.66 16.09
N THR A 70 -18.36 -50.64 16.83
CA THR A 70 -18.81 -49.25 16.67
C THR A 70 -17.96 -48.50 15.65
N PHE A 71 -18.62 -47.81 14.72
CA PHE A 71 -18.01 -46.92 13.74
C PHE A 71 -18.66 -45.54 13.85
N ASP A 72 -17.85 -44.53 14.20
CA ASP A 72 -18.28 -43.13 14.23
C ASP A 72 -18.32 -42.59 12.79
N MET A 73 -19.49 -42.10 12.39
CA MET A 73 -19.76 -41.59 11.05
C MET A 73 -19.37 -40.12 10.89
N ARG A 74 -18.86 -39.47 11.94
CA ARG A 74 -18.36 -38.09 11.90
C ARG A 74 -16.95 -38.02 11.34
N THR A 75 -16.54 -36.82 10.95
CA THR A 75 -15.15 -36.53 10.61
C THR A 75 -14.28 -36.77 11.84
N GLN A 76 -13.29 -37.63 11.67
CA GLN A 76 -12.28 -37.96 12.67
C GLN A 76 -10.93 -37.48 12.16
N THR A 77 -10.11 -37.01 13.10
CA THR A 77 -8.74 -36.59 12.83
C THR A 77 -7.79 -37.70 13.24
N MET A 78 -6.79 -37.94 12.40
CA MET A 78 -5.73 -38.91 12.65
C MET A 78 -4.38 -38.32 12.29
N ASP A 79 -3.42 -38.45 13.21
CA ASP A 79 -2.04 -38.05 13.00
C ASP A 79 -1.28 -39.11 12.19
N VAL A 80 -0.52 -38.64 11.21
CA VAL A 80 0.45 -39.44 10.46
C VAL A 80 1.80 -39.24 11.14
N PRO A 81 2.45 -40.31 11.64
CA PRO A 81 3.72 -40.18 12.34
C PRO A 81 4.79 -39.63 11.41
N ARG A 82 5.74 -38.87 11.96
CA ARG A 82 6.83 -38.24 11.22
C ARG A 82 7.59 -39.25 10.37
N GLN A 83 7.75 -38.95 9.09
CA GLN A 83 8.49 -39.76 8.12
C GLN A 83 9.74 -39.04 7.64
N GLU A 84 10.79 -39.81 7.42
CA GLU A 84 12.00 -39.38 6.73
C GLU A 84 11.87 -39.74 5.24
N ALA A 85 12.13 -38.77 4.37
CA ALA A 85 12.12 -38.90 2.92
C ALA A 85 13.31 -38.14 2.32
N ILE A 86 13.67 -38.50 1.10
CA ILE A 86 14.69 -37.80 0.32
C ILE A 86 13.97 -37.19 -0.88
N THR A 87 14.08 -35.88 -1.06
CA THR A 87 13.50 -35.15 -2.18
C THR A 87 14.20 -35.48 -3.50
N ARG A 88 13.63 -35.04 -4.63
CA ARG A 88 14.17 -35.28 -5.97
C ARG A 88 15.60 -34.76 -6.18
N ASP A 89 15.94 -33.67 -5.49
CA ASP A 89 17.27 -33.05 -5.48
C ASP A 89 18.20 -33.62 -4.40
N ASN A 90 17.90 -34.82 -3.89
CA ASN A 90 18.71 -35.57 -2.93
C ASN A 90 18.89 -34.85 -1.59
N SER A 91 17.88 -34.08 -1.16
CA SER A 91 17.88 -33.43 0.15
C SER A 91 17.07 -34.26 1.16
N PRO A 92 17.64 -34.66 2.30
CA PRO A 92 16.89 -35.35 3.35
C PRO A 92 15.92 -34.37 4.05
N VAL A 93 14.64 -34.76 4.09
CA VAL A 93 13.56 -34.00 4.74
C VAL A 93 12.76 -34.89 5.68
N THR A 94 12.20 -34.27 6.71
CA THR A 94 11.27 -34.91 7.64
C THR A 94 9.94 -34.19 7.59
N ALA A 95 8.85 -34.96 7.52
CA ALA A 95 7.50 -34.39 7.44
C ALA A 95 6.49 -35.20 8.24
N ASP A 96 5.51 -34.51 8.78
CA ASP A 96 4.33 -35.07 9.44
C ASP A 96 3.06 -34.41 8.90
N ALA A 97 1.96 -35.14 8.99
CA ALA A 97 0.69 -34.72 8.41
C ALA A 97 -0.48 -35.15 9.30
N VAL A 98 -1.62 -34.51 9.07
CA VAL A 98 -2.89 -34.83 9.72
C VAL A 98 -3.91 -35.13 8.64
N VAL A 99 -4.61 -36.26 8.78
CA VAL A 99 -5.64 -36.69 7.85
C VAL A 99 -7.00 -36.54 8.53
N TYR A 100 -7.92 -35.85 7.85
CA TYR A 100 -9.32 -35.78 8.21
C TYR A 100 -10.09 -36.78 7.37
N LEU A 101 -10.68 -37.77 8.03
CA LEU A 101 -11.40 -38.85 7.36
C LEU A 101 -12.79 -39.03 7.96
N ARG A 102 -13.70 -39.56 7.16
CA ARG A 102 -15.06 -39.88 7.59
C ARG A 102 -15.48 -41.24 7.06
N VAL A 103 -16.02 -42.08 7.92
CA VAL A 103 -16.58 -43.38 7.51
C VAL A 103 -17.90 -43.13 6.78
N MET A 104 -17.95 -43.53 5.51
CA MET A 104 -19.16 -43.43 4.68
C MET A 104 -19.98 -44.73 4.72
N ASP A 105 -19.30 -45.87 4.73
CA ASP A 105 -19.91 -47.20 4.78
C ASP A 105 -19.25 -48.07 5.86
N ALA A 106 -19.94 -48.18 7.00
CA ALA A 106 -19.49 -48.99 8.13
C ALA A 106 -19.44 -50.50 7.83
N LYS A 107 -20.16 -50.99 6.81
CA LYS A 107 -20.08 -52.40 6.42
C LYS A 107 -18.74 -52.67 5.72
N LYS A 108 -18.39 -51.84 4.74
CA LYS A 108 -17.10 -51.94 4.04
C LYS A 108 -15.94 -51.77 5.02
N ALA A 109 -16.01 -50.78 5.90
CA ALA A 109 -14.99 -50.53 6.91
C ALA A 109 -14.79 -51.69 7.90
N PHE A 110 -15.79 -52.55 8.08
CA PHE A 110 -15.70 -53.74 8.94
C PHE A 110 -15.21 -55.00 8.20
N LEU A 111 -15.57 -55.15 6.92
CA LEU A 111 -15.31 -56.38 6.16
C LEU A 111 -14.02 -56.32 5.33
N GLU A 112 -13.67 -55.13 4.83
CA GLU A 112 -12.56 -54.97 3.88
C GLU A 112 -11.23 -54.62 4.55
N VAL A 113 -11.26 -54.12 5.81
CA VAL A 113 -10.06 -53.71 6.55
C VAL A 113 -10.18 -54.04 8.04
N GLU A 114 -9.09 -54.52 8.65
CA GLU A 114 -9.05 -54.89 10.08
C GLU A 114 -9.12 -53.65 10.99
N ASP A 115 -8.15 -52.74 10.85
CA ASP A 115 -8.16 -51.42 11.49
C ASP A 115 -7.93 -50.36 10.42
N TYR A 116 -9.01 -49.68 10.08
CA TYR A 116 -8.96 -48.64 9.07
C TYR A 116 -8.07 -47.45 9.44
N LYS A 117 -7.94 -47.12 10.73
CA LYS A 117 -7.10 -46.00 11.15
C LYS A 117 -5.65 -46.35 10.91
N THR A 118 -5.22 -47.54 11.33
CA THR A 118 -3.85 -48.01 11.07
C THR A 118 -3.58 -48.16 9.58
N ALA A 119 -4.51 -48.72 8.80
CA ALA A 119 -4.35 -48.89 7.36
C ALA A 119 -4.20 -47.55 6.62
N VAL A 120 -5.10 -46.58 6.89
CA VAL A 120 -5.02 -45.23 6.32
C VAL A 120 -3.74 -44.52 6.78
N SER A 121 -3.31 -44.69 8.04
CA SER A 121 -2.07 -44.09 8.52
C SER A 121 -0.85 -44.62 7.78
N ASN A 122 -0.75 -45.94 7.59
CA ASN A 122 0.36 -46.56 6.86
C ASN A 122 0.37 -46.16 5.38
N LEU A 123 -0.81 -46.09 4.76
CA LEU A 123 -0.95 -45.62 3.39
C LEU A 123 -0.55 -44.14 3.28
N ALA A 124 -1.00 -43.29 4.21
CA ALA A 124 -0.61 -41.88 4.27
C ALA A 124 0.90 -41.69 4.47
N GLN A 125 1.54 -42.51 5.30
CA GLN A 125 3.01 -42.49 5.45
C GLN A 125 3.73 -42.83 4.14
N THR A 126 3.24 -43.84 3.42
CA THR A 126 3.82 -44.28 2.13
C THR A 126 3.62 -43.21 1.06
N THR A 127 2.41 -42.66 0.98
CA THR A 127 2.02 -41.58 0.05
C THR A 127 2.81 -40.31 0.33
N LEU A 128 2.93 -39.90 1.60
CA LEU A 128 3.72 -38.75 2.02
C LEU A 128 5.17 -38.89 1.59
N ARG A 129 5.78 -40.08 1.79
CA ARG A 129 7.15 -40.36 1.34
C ARG A 129 7.29 -40.28 -0.17
N ALA A 130 6.34 -40.84 -0.93
CA ALA A 130 6.37 -40.83 -2.39
C ALA A 130 6.24 -39.41 -2.96
N VAL A 131 5.23 -38.65 -2.52
CA VAL A 131 4.99 -37.27 -2.97
C VAL A 131 6.18 -36.36 -2.65
N LEU A 132 6.77 -36.47 -1.45
CA LEU A 132 7.97 -35.70 -1.11
C LEU A 132 9.18 -36.11 -1.95
N GLY A 133 9.30 -37.38 -2.32
CA GLY A 133 10.38 -37.87 -3.19
C GLY A 133 10.30 -37.35 -4.62
N ASP A 134 9.09 -37.08 -5.12
CA ASP A 134 8.88 -36.57 -6.48
C ASP A 134 9.05 -35.04 -6.60
N MET A 135 9.20 -34.34 -5.47
CA MET A 135 9.32 -32.88 -5.39
C MET A 135 10.74 -32.45 -5.03
N GLU A 136 11.15 -31.27 -5.47
CA GLU A 136 12.41 -30.64 -5.03
C GLU A 136 12.24 -29.99 -3.67
N LEU A 137 13.34 -29.79 -2.93
CA LEU A 137 13.30 -29.22 -1.59
C LEU A 137 12.54 -27.88 -1.54
N ASP A 138 12.80 -26.97 -2.46
CA ASP A 138 12.13 -25.66 -2.50
C ASP A 138 10.61 -25.79 -2.72
N ASP A 139 10.20 -26.71 -3.60
CA ASP A 139 8.79 -26.99 -3.85
C ASP A 139 8.11 -27.56 -2.59
N THR A 140 8.79 -28.40 -1.82
CA THR A 140 8.23 -28.94 -0.57
C THR A 140 8.00 -27.88 0.50
N LEU A 141 8.76 -26.78 0.46
CA LEU A 141 8.63 -25.66 1.40
C LEU A 141 7.58 -24.63 0.96
N ASN A 142 7.50 -24.37 -0.35
CA ASN A 142 6.68 -23.30 -0.92
C ASN A 142 5.27 -23.76 -1.36
N LYS A 143 5.10 -25.02 -1.79
CA LYS A 143 3.87 -25.49 -2.46
C LYS A 143 3.02 -26.43 -1.60
N ARG A 144 2.75 -26.04 -0.35
CA ARG A 144 1.97 -26.87 0.61
C ARG A 144 0.60 -27.31 0.09
N GLN A 145 -0.13 -26.43 -0.60
CA GLN A 145 -1.44 -26.75 -1.16
C GLN A 145 -1.38 -27.85 -2.22
N GLU A 146 -0.32 -27.85 -3.03
CA GLU A 146 -0.11 -28.87 -4.07
C GLU A 146 0.18 -30.23 -3.43
N ILE A 147 1.02 -30.25 -2.38
CA ILE A 147 1.32 -31.47 -1.62
C ILE A 147 0.03 -32.04 -1.01
N ASN A 148 -0.76 -31.22 -0.31
CA ASN A 148 -2.03 -31.63 0.29
C ASN A 148 -2.99 -32.21 -0.76
N ALA A 149 -3.08 -31.60 -1.94
CA ALA A 149 -3.96 -32.06 -3.02
C ALA A 149 -3.49 -33.38 -3.63
N ARG A 150 -2.18 -33.56 -3.86
CA ARG A 150 -1.59 -34.80 -4.38
C ARG A 150 -1.79 -35.96 -3.39
N ILE A 151 -1.46 -35.75 -2.11
CA ILE A 151 -1.64 -36.78 -1.09
C ILE A 151 -3.11 -37.17 -0.96
N ARG A 152 -4.03 -36.20 -0.89
CA ARG A 152 -5.48 -36.50 -0.85
C ARG A 152 -5.91 -37.35 -2.04
N LYS A 153 -5.47 -37.01 -3.25
CA LYS A 153 -5.84 -37.74 -4.46
C LYS A 153 -5.34 -39.19 -4.45
N GLU A 154 -4.10 -39.42 -4.02
CA GLU A 154 -3.53 -40.77 -3.94
C GLU A 154 -4.14 -41.61 -2.82
N LEU A 155 -4.63 -40.98 -1.74
CA LEU A 155 -5.34 -41.67 -0.67
C LEU A 155 -6.79 -42.01 -1.03
N ASP A 156 -7.48 -41.20 -1.84
CA ASP A 156 -8.91 -41.34 -2.11
C ASP A 156 -9.26 -42.72 -2.73
N GLU A 157 -8.55 -43.11 -3.78
CA GLU A 157 -8.81 -44.34 -4.55
C GLU A 157 -8.81 -45.64 -3.69
N PRO A 158 -7.75 -45.94 -2.91
CA PRO A 158 -7.76 -47.13 -2.04
C PRO A 158 -8.65 -46.98 -0.80
N THR A 159 -8.87 -45.77 -0.28
CA THR A 159 -9.72 -45.59 0.93
C THR A 159 -11.20 -45.73 0.64
N ASP A 160 -11.64 -45.42 -0.58
CA ASP A 160 -13.01 -45.64 -1.04
C ASP A 160 -13.41 -47.13 -1.07
N GLU A 161 -12.45 -48.04 -1.33
CA GLU A 161 -12.67 -49.49 -1.25
C GLU A 161 -13.05 -49.92 0.17
N TRP A 162 -12.42 -49.30 1.17
CA TRP A 162 -12.72 -49.52 2.60
C TRP A 162 -13.96 -48.77 3.08
N GLY A 163 -14.62 -47.98 2.23
CA GLY A 163 -15.80 -47.18 2.59
C GLY A 163 -15.48 -45.95 3.44
N ILE A 164 -14.26 -45.42 3.31
CA ILE A 164 -13.77 -44.26 4.07
C ILE A 164 -13.47 -43.16 3.08
N ARG A 165 -13.94 -41.95 3.38
CA ARG A 165 -13.64 -40.77 2.59
C ARG A 165 -12.60 -39.92 3.28
N VAL A 166 -11.55 -39.55 2.56
CA VAL A 166 -10.58 -38.56 3.02
C VAL A 166 -11.09 -37.16 2.65
N GLU A 167 -11.46 -36.37 3.66
CA GLU A 167 -12.00 -35.02 3.44
C GLU A 167 -10.89 -34.00 3.16
N SER A 168 -9.81 -34.06 3.93
CA SER A 168 -8.62 -33.23 3.73
C SER A 168 -7.37 -33.87 4.33
N VAL A 169 -6.22 -33.47 3.80
CA VAL A 169 -4.90 -33.81 4.33
C VAL A 169 -4.16 -32.51 4.53
N GLU A 170 -3.60 -32.33 5.72
CA GLU A 170 -2.84 -31.14 6.09
C GLU A 170 -1.43 -31.53 6.51
N VAL A 171 -0.43 -31.20 5.69
CA VAL A 171 0.98 -31.32 6.08
C VAL A 171 1.32 -30.24 7.11
N ARG A 172 1.80 -30.63 8.29
CA ARG A 172 2.09 -29.69 9.39
C ARG A 172 3.35 -28.91 9.09
N GLU A 173 4.46 -29.62 8.94
CA GLU A 173 5.76 -29.03 8.67
C GLU A 173 6.61 -29.98 7.82
N VAL A 174 7.42 -29.39 6.93
CA VAL A 174 8.47 -30.10 6.19
C VAL A 174 9.78 -29.48 6.62
N ASN A 175 10.58 -30.25 7.36
CA ASN A 175 11.85 -29.80 7.92
C ASN A 175 13.01 -30.51 7.20
N PRO A 176 13.88 -29.79 6.47
CA PRO A 176 15.12 -30.36 5.97
C PRO A 176 16.04 -30.78 7.12
N SER A 177 17.05 -31.60 6.82
CA SER A 177 18.10 -31.88 7.80
C SER A 177 18.81 -30.60 8.24
N GLN A 178 19.35 -30.62 9.46
CA GLN A 178 20.04 -29.47 10.06
C GLN A 178 21.21 -28.97 9.20
N GLU A 179 21.92 -29.89 8.53
CA GLU A 179 23.03 -29.54 7.64
C GLU A 179 22.56 -28.75 6.41
N VAL A 180 21.48 -29.22 5.76
CA VAL A 180 20.88 -28.54 4.60
C VAL A 180 20.29 -27.20 5.02
N GLN A 181 19.60 -27.14 6.15
CA GLN A 181 19.03 -25.90 6.69
C GLN A 181 20.13 -24.84 6.92
N HIS A 182 21.23 -25.21 7.56
CA HIS A 182 22.36 -24.30 7.76
C HIS A 182 23.01 -23.84 6.44
N ALA A 183 23.15 -24.73 5.45
CA ALA A 183 23.67 -24.36 4.14
C ALA A 183 22.74 -23.35 3.43
N MET A 184 21.42 -23.58 3.48
CA MET A 184 20.41 -22.67 2.92
C MET A 184 20.40 -21.31 3.63
N GLU A 185 20.51 -21.28 4.96
CA GLU A 185 20.61 -20.05 5.74
C GLU A 185 21.85 -19.24 5.37
N GLN A 186 23.00 -19.90 5.19
CA GLN A 186 24.23 -19.26 4.76
C GLN A 186 24.11 -18.72 3.33
N GLN A 187 23.59 -19.51 2.40
CA GLN A 187 23.38 -19.11 1.00
C GLN A 187 22.38 -17.95 0.89
N THR A 188 21.23 -18.06 1.53
CA THR A 188 20.19 -17.02 1.56
C THR A 188 20.70 -15.77 2.25
N GLY A 189 21.46 -15.91 3.34
CA GLY A 189 22.11 -14.82 4.02
C GLY A 189 23.12 -14.10 3.13
N ALA A 190 23.95 -14.83 2.37
CA ALA A 190 24.90 -14.25 1.42
C ALA A 190 24.21 -13.53 0.28
N GLU A 191 23.17 -14.12 -0.32
CA GLU A 191 22.39 -13.52 -1.39
C GLU A 191 21.63 -12.27 -0.91
N ARG A 192 21.02 -12.31 0.28
CA ARG A 192 20.38 -11.13 0.90
C ARG A 192 21.38 -10.01 1.15
N ARG A 193 22.58 -10.32 1.67
CA ARG A 193 23.65 -9.32 1.85
C ARG A 193 24.08 -8.73 0.51
N ARG A 194 24.30 -9.55 -0.50
CA ARG A 194 24.64 -9.09 -1.86
C ARG A 194 23.58 -8.13 -2.41
N ARG A 195 22.29 -8.51 -2.31
CA ARG A 195 21.18 -7.65 -2.74
C ARG A 195 21.11 -6.35 -1.96
N ALA A 196 21.30 -6.40 -0.65
CA ALA A 196 21.35 -5.20 0.20
C ALA A 196 22.48 -4.26 -0.22
N THR A 197 23.70 -4.77 -0.44
CA THR A 197 24.84 -3.97 -0.91
C THR A 197 24.60 -3.34 -2.28
N ILE A 198 23.98 -4.07 -3.22
CA ILE A 198 23.63 -3.52 -4.54
C ILE A 198 22.61 -2.40 -4.39
N LEU A 199 21.57 -2.62 -3.58
CA LEU A 199 20.52 -1.63 -3.35
C LEU A 199 21.06 -0.38 -2.66
N GLU A 200 21.96 -0.54 -1.68
CA GLU A 200 22.65 0.56 -0.99
C GLU A 200 23.52 1.37 -1.96
N ALA A 201 24.35 0.71 -2.78
CA ALA A 201 25.17 1.38 -3.78
C ALA A 201 24.33 2.10 -4.85
N GLN A 202 23.19 1.53 -5.25
CA GLN A 202 22.22 2.18 -6.14
C GLN A 202 21.58 3.41 -5.47
N GLY A 203 21.23 3.30 -4.19
CA GLY A 203 20.69 4.40 -3.39
C GLY A 203 21.69 5.55 -3.22
N GLU A 204 22.96 5.25 -2.93
CA GLU A 204 24.04 6.24 -2.84
C GLU A 204 24.26 6.96 -4.17
N ARG A 205 24.32 6.20 -5.28
CA ARG A 205 24.46 6.78 -6.62
C ARG A 205 23.30 7.70 -6.95
N ARG A 206 22.06 7.25 -6.71
CA ARG A 206 20.85 8.04 -6.97
C ARG A 206 20.86 9.32 -6.14
N SER A 207 21.13 9.21 -4.84
CA SER A 207 21.21 10.36 -3.93
C SER A 207 22.29 11.36 -4.36
N ALA A 208 23.44 10.89 -4.86
CA ALA A 208 24.51 11.75 -5.33
C ALA A 208 24.15 12.51 -6.62
N VAL A 209 23.43 11.86 -7.53
CA VAL A 209 22.91 12.49 -8.76
C VAL A 209 21.86 13.54 -8.43
N GLU A 210 20.84 13.18 -7.64
CA GLU A 210 19.78 14.10 -7.23
C GLU A 210 20.35 15.32 -6.48
N LYS A 211 21.36 15.12 -5.64
CA LYS A 211 22.06 16.23 -4.98
C LYS A 211 22.82 17.13 -5.96
N ALA A 212 23.54 16.56 -6.92
CA ALA A 212 24.27 17.34 -7.92
C ALA A 212 23.33 18.13 -8.83
N GLU A 213 22.18 17.56 -9.18
CA GLU A 213 21.11 18.24 -9.92
C GLU A 213 20.48 19.37 -9.11
N GLY A 214 20.16 19.12 -7.84
CA GLY A 214 19.70 20.15 -6.91
C GLY A 214 20.69 21.30 -6.74
N ASP A 215 21.99 20.99 -6.60
CA ASP A 215 23.06 22.00 -6.49
C ASP A 215 23.20 22.80 -7.80
N LYS A 216 23.13 22.15 -8.97
CA LYS A 216 23.13 22.81 -10.29
C LYS A 216 21.94 23.76 -10.40
N GLN A 217 20.74 23.29 -10.10
CA GLN A 217 19.52 24.07 -10.19
C GLN A 217 19.55 25.28 -9.24
N SER A 218 19.96 25.06 -7.99
CA SER A 218 20.14 26.12 -6.99
C SER A 218 21.13 27.18 -7.45
N ASN A 219 22.26 26.78 -8.05
CA ASN A 219 23.25 27.72 -8.59
C ASN A 219 22.71 28.54 -9.78
N ILE A 220 21.92 27.94 -10.66
CA ILE A 220 21.28 28.64 -11.79
C ILE A 220 20.28 29.66 -11.25
N ILE A 221 19.38 29.26 -10.35
CA ILE A 221 18.39 30.15 -9.74
C ILE A 221 19.08 31.32 -9.02
N ARG A 222 20.15 31.05 -8.27
CA ARG A 222 20.93 32.10 -7.59
C ARG A 222 21.59 33.06 -8.57
N ALA A 223 22.21 32.57 -9.65
CA ALA A 223 22.81 33.41 -10.67
C ALA A 223 21.78 34.26 -11.43
N GLN A 224 20.60 33.69 -11.71
CA GLN A 224 19.47 34.42 -12.29
C GLN A 224 18.96 35.50 -11.33
N GLY A 225 18.81 35.18 -10.05
CA GLY A 225 18.42 36.13 -9.00
C GLY A 225 19.43 37.27 -8.84
N GLU A 226 20.74 36.98 -8.84
CA GLU A 226 21.80 37.99 -8.78
C GLU A 226 21.79 38.90 -10.02
N LYS A 227 21.64 38.32 -11.22
CA LYS A 227 21.50 39.08 -12.47
C LYS A 227 20.28 40.00 -12.42
N GLN A 228 19.13 39.47 -11.99
CA GLN A 228 17.90 40.24 -11.89
C GLN A 228 18.03 41.37 -10.87
N SER A 229 18.64 41.10 -9.71
CA SER A 229 18.92 42.13 -8.70
C SER A 229 19.83 43.24 -9.24
N GLN A 230 20.89 42.89 -9.98
CA GLN A 230 21.79 43.89 -10.57
C GLN A 230 21.10 44.75 -11.63
N ILE A 231 20.21 44.16 -12.45
CA ILE A 231 19.42 44.90 -13.42
C ILE A 231 18.48 45.88 -12.71
N LEU A 232 17.76 45.41 -11.69
CA LEU A 232 16.84 46.25 -10.92
C LEU A 232 17.57 47.39 -10.19
N GLU A 233 18.75 47.12 -9.63
CA GLU A 233 19.60 48.14 -9.00
C GLU A 233 20.09 49.17 -10.03
N ALA A 234 20.61 48.75 -11.18
CA ALA A 234 21.04 49.64 -12.25
C ALA A 234 19.88 50.48 -12.82
N GLN A 235 18.70 49.90 -12.97
CA GLN A 235 17.48 50.62 -13.34
C GLN A 235 17.10 51.65 -12.28
N GLY A 236 17.13 51.27 -11.00
CA GLY A 236 16.90 52.17 -9.88
C GLY A 236 17.86 53.36 -9.87
N ASP A 237 19.15 53.11 -10.12
CA ASP A 237 20.19 54.14 -10.22
C ASP A 237 19.99 55.07 -11.42
N ALA A 238 19.67 54.52 -12.59
CA ALA A 238 19.37 55.30 -13.80
C ALA A 238 18.16 56.21 -13.58
N ILE A 239 17.06 55.65 -13.06
CA ILE A 239 15.85 56.39 -12.71
C ILE A 239 16.20 57.49 -11.68
N SER A 240 16.96 57.17 -10.64
CA SER A 240 17.34 58.16 -9.62
C SER A 240 18.22 59.28 -10.19
N THR A 241 19.08 58.98 -11.18
CA THR A 241 19.92 59.98 -11.86
C THR A 241 19.08 60.91 -12.73
N VAL A 242 18.15 60.36 -13.51
CA VAL A 242 17.21 61.14 -14.32
C VAL A 242 16.33 62.01 -13.44
N LEU A 243 15.80 61.47 -12.34
CA LEU A 243 14.99 62.23 -11.38
C LEU A 243 15.78 63.39 -10.77
N ARG A 244 17.07 63.20 -10.44
CA ARG A 244 17.95 64.28 -9.95
C ARG A 244 18.21 65.33 -11.03
N ALA A 245 18.47 64.92 -12.27
CA ALA A 245 18.69 65.83 -13.40
C ALA A 245 17.44 66.67 -13.69
N LYS A 246 16.26 66.05 -13.78
CA LYS A 246 14.97 66.73 -13.97
C LYS A 246 14.65 67.66 -12.80
N SER A 247 14.97 67.25 -11.58
CA SER A 247 14.84 68.12 -10.39
C SER A 247 15.77 69.33 -10.48
N ALA A 248 17.03 69.15 -10.87
CA ALA A 248 17.99 70.24 -11.05
C ALA A 248 17.59 71.20 -12.19
N GLU A 249 17.07 70.69 -13.31
CA GLU A 249 16.52 71.48 -14.41
C GLU A 249 15.37 72.37 -13.93
N SER A 250 14.39 71.78 -13.22
CA SER A 250 13.26 72.54 -12.67
C SER A 250 13.69 73.62 -11.66
N MET A 251 14.75 73.38 -10.88
CA MET A 251 15.31 74.36 -9.95
C MET A 251 16.10 75.45 -10.68
N GLY A 252 16.80 75.10 -11.77
CA GLY A 252 17.48 76.06 -12.64
C GLY A 252 16.48 76.99 -13.34
N GLU A 253 15.38 76.45 -13.86
CA GLU A 253 14.29 77.24 -14.44
C GLU A 253 13.69 78.18 -13.39
N ARG A 254 13.41 77.68 -12.19
CA ARG A 254 12.96 78.53 -11.07
C ARG A 254 13.95 79.63 -10.70
N ALA A 255 15.26 79.33 -10.66
CA ALA A 255 16.29 80.32 -10.33
C ALA A 255 16.45 81.39 -11.42
N ILE A 256 16.31 81.05 -12.70
CA ILE A 256 16.30 82.00 -13.82
C ILE A 256 15.08 82.92 -13.71
N ILE A 257 13.92 82.37 -13.35
CA ILE A 257 12.70 83.15 -13.14
C ILE A 257 12.85 84.09 -11.96
N ASP A 258 13.33 83.61 -10.82
CA ASP A 258 13.51 84.41 -9.59
C ASP A 258 14.46 85.59 -9.85
N LYS A 259 15.62 85.31 -10.47
CA LYS A 259 16.58 86.34 -10.88
C LYS A 259 16.01 87.26 -11.98
N GLY A 260 15.15 86.75 -12.86
CA GLY A 260 14.40 87.53 -13.83
C GLY A 260 13.44 88.51 -13.17
N MET A 261 12.71 88.08 -12.14
CA MET A 261 11.82 88.93 -11.36
C MET A 261 12.59 89.97 -10.54
N ASP A 262 13.72 89.61 -9.94
CA ASP A 262 14.63 90.56 -9.29
C ASP A 262 15.13 91.62 -10.28
N THR A 263 15.48 91.22 -11.51
CA THR A 263 15.90 92.18 -12.54
C THR A 263 14.75 93.08 -13.00
N LEU A 264 13.51 92.58 -13.05
CA LEU A 264 12.33 93.41 -13.32
C LEU A 264 12.05 94.39 -12.18
N GLU A 265 12.21 93.97 -10.93
CA GLU A 265 12.08 94.85 -9.76
C GLU A 265 13.15 95.96 -9.79
N ALA A 266 14.41 95.61 -10.05
CA ALA A 266 15.51 96.57 -10.17
C ALA A 266 15.30 97.56 -11.34
N ILE A 267 14.77 97.09 -12.47
CA ILE A 267 14.41 97.96 -13.60
C ILE A 267 13.24 98.88 -13.23
N GLY A 268 12.24 98.37 -12.50
CA GLY A 268 11.07 99.14 -12.05
C GLY A 268 11.35 100.23 -11.00
N GLN A 269 12.48 100.14 -10.28
CA GLN A 269 12.91 101.14 -9.30
C GLN A 269 13.75 102.29 -9.91
N GLY A 270 14.09 102.25 -11.21
CA GLY A 270 14.84 103.31 -11.89
C GLY A 270 13.97 104.47 -12.39
N GLU A 271 14.44 105.73 -12.31
CA GLU A 271 13.71 106.95 -12.73
C GLU A 271 13.46 107.10 -14.26
N SER A 272 13.68 106.05 -15.06
CA SER A 272 13.53 106.09 -16.53
C SER A 272 12.12 105.67 -16.97
N THR A 273 11.49 106.45 -17.85
CA THR A 273 10.16 106.15 -18.43
C THR A 273 10.20 105.32 -19.72
N THR A 274 11.39 104.91 -20.17
CA THR A 274 11.57 104.03 -21.33
C THR A 274 12.30 102.76 -20.92
N PHE A 275 11.62 101.62 -21.02
CA PHE A 275 12.15 100.30 -20.65
C PHE A 275 12.49 99.49 -21.90
N VAL A 276 13.73 98.99 -21.96
CA VAL A 276 14.17 98.05 -23.00
C VAL A 276 14.13 96.65 -22.39
N ILE A 277 13.11 95.87 -22.74
CA ILE A 277 12.96 94.51 -22.26
C ILE A 277 13.73 93.57 -23.21
N PRO A 278 14.67 92.75 -22.71
CA PRO A 278 15.34 91.73 -23.51
C PRO A 278 14.33 90.74 -24.10
N GLN A 279 14.55 90.30 -25.34
CA GLN A 279 13.62 89.40 -26.03
C GLN A 279 13.44 88.04 -25.32
N GLU A 280 14.45 87.57 -24.59
CA GLU A 280 14.39 86.34 -23.77
C GLU A 280 13.37 86.43 -22.62
N LEU A 281 13.06 87.63 -22.14
CA LEU A 281 12.10 87.86 -21.07
C LEU A 281 10.66 87.86 -21.63
N THR A 282 10.49 88.36 -22.87
CA THR A 282 9.24 88.27 -23.62
C THR A 282 8.89 86.83 -23.97
N SER A 283 9.88 86.00 -24.32
CA SER A 283 9.68 84.56 -24.58
C SER A 283 9.35 83.79 -23.30
N LEU A 284 9.98 84.11 -22.17
CA LEU A 284 9.68 83.54 -20.84
C LEU A 284 8.25 83.85 -20.38
N VAL A 285 7.84 85.12 -20.47
CA VAL A 285 6.45 85.54 -20.15
C VAL A 285 5.46 84.91 -21.13
N GLY A 286 5.84 84.67 -22.39
CA GLY A 286 5.01 83.93 -23.35
C GLY A 286 4.80 82.46 -22.98
N ARG A 287 5.85 81.76 -22.53
CA ARG A 287 5.76 80.35 -22.10
C ARG A 287 4.98 80.20 -20.79
N TYR A 288 5.24 81.07 -19.81
CA TYR A 288 4.61 81.01 -18.49
C TYR A 288 3.23 81.68 -18.44
N GLY A 289 3.01 82.72 -19.24
CA GLY A 289 1.70 83.35 -19.45
C GLY A 289 0.69 82.39 -20.06
N LYS A 290 1.15 81.44 -20.88
CA LYS A 290 0.34 80.31 -21.35
C LYS A 290 -0.06 79.35 -20.22
N HIS A 291 0.76 79.24 -19.17
CA HIS A 291 0.45 78.45 -17.98
C HIS A 291 -0.45 79.18 -16.98
N LEU A 292 -0.44 80.52 -16.96
CA LEU A 292 -1.21 81.35 -16.02
C LEU A 292 -2.54 81.89 -16.59
N ALA A 293 -2.68 82.07 -17.91
CA ALA A 293 -3.85 82.69 -18.56
C ALA A 293 -5.05 81.75 -18.80
N GLY A 294 -5.12 80.63 -18.06
CA GLY A 294 -6.29 79.73 -17.99
C GLY A 294 -6.29 78.64 -19.06
N SER A 295 -6.86 77.45 -18.84
CA SER A 295 -7.69 76.87 -17.78
C SER A 295 -7.70 75.36 -18.06
N ASP A 296 -7.61 74.47 -17.08
CA ASP A 296 -8.78 74.07 -16.31
C ASP A 296 -8.55 74.10 -14.80
N VAL A 297 -9.22 75.04 -14.14
CA VAL A 297 -9.61 74.90 -12.74
C VAL A 297 -11.11 75.17 -12.67
N ALA A 298 -11.88 74.09 -12.58
CA ALA A 298 -13.15 74.09 -11.87
C ALA A 298 -13.35 72.72 -11.17
N ALA A 299 -12.99 72.72 -9.88
CA ALA A 299 -13.52 71.90 -8.79
C ALA A 299 -13.43 70.37 -8.86
N ASN A 300 -12.49 69.81 -8.09
CA ASN A 300 -12.83 69.14 -6.82
C ASN A 300 -11.61 68.89 -5.92
N GLY A 301 -11.82 69.16 -4.63
CA GLY A 301 -11.19 68.60 -3.43
C GLY A 301 -9.71 68.19 -3.44
N HIS A 302 -8.94 68.88 -2.58
CA HIS A 302 -7.64 68.50 -2.03
C HIS A 302 -7.18 67.03 -2.23
N GLN A 303 -6.23 66.86 -3.12
CA GLN A 303 -5.03 66.08 -2.83
C GLN A 303 -3.87 66.76 -3.57
N LEU A 304 -2.74 66.95 -2.90
CA LEU A 304 -1.52 67.45 -3.52
C LEU A 304 -1.04 66.36 -4.48
N ASP A 305 -1.57 66.37 -5.70
CA ASP A 305 -1.16 65.45 -6.73
C ASP A 305 0.23 65.91 -7.20
N SER A 306 1.22 65.05 -7.00
CA SER A 306 2.57 65.24 -7.53
C SER A 306 2.44 65.55 -9.02
N LEU A 307 3.04 66.66 -9.46
CA LEU A 307 3.11 67.08 -10.87
C LEU A 307 3.22 65.86 -11.78
N GLN A 308 2.14 65.55 -12.50
CA GLN A 308 2.10 64.36 -13.34
C GLN A 308 3.17 64.50 -14.42
N PHE A 309 4.02 63.49 -14.56
CA PHE A 309 4.99 63.43 -15.65
C PHE A 309 4.24 63.51 -16.98
N ASP A 310 4.74 64.36 -17.89
CA ASP A 310 4.26 64.44 -19.27
C ASP A 310 4.39 63.07 -19.98
N ALA A 311 3.60 62.85 -21.04
CA ALA A 311 3.51 61.55 -21.70
C ALA A 311 4.86 61.07 -22.26
N GLU A 312 5.68 61.98 -22.78
CA GLU A 312 7.00 61.70 -23.34
C GLU A 312 8.02 61.31 -22.24
N THR A 313 7.98 61.96 -21.08
CA THR A 313 8.82 61.59 -19.93
C THR A 313 8.33 60.28 -19.29
N ARG A 314 7.03 60.00 -19.31
CA ARG A 314 6.48 58.73 -18.79
C ARG A 314 6.97 57.54 -19.61
N GLU A 315 7.02 57.71 -20.93
CA GLU A 315 7.59 56.77 -21.90
C GLU A 315 9.13 56.66 -21.73
N LEU A 316 9.84 57.78 -21.61
CA LEU A 316 11.30 57.80 -21.38
C LEU A 316 11.75 57.19 -20.03
N ILE A 317 10.95 57.34 -18.97
CA ILE A 317 11.22 56.73 -17.65
C ILE A 317 10.74 55.25 -17.63
N GLY A 318 10.04 54.77 -18.67
CA GLY A 318 9.54 53.40 -18.74
C GLY A 318 8.55 53.06 -17.63
N LEU A 319 7.79 54.05 -17.12
CA LEU A 319 6.88 53.85 -15.99
C LEU A 319 5.72 52.90 -16.32
N ASP A 320 5.33 52.84 -17.58
CA ASP A 320 4.30 51.92 -18.07
C ASP A 320 4.84 50.48 -18.14
N ASP A 321 6.09 50.30 -18.58
CA ASP A 321 6.78 48.99 -18.57
C ASP A 321 6.98 48.47 -17.14
N ILE A 322 7.34 49.34 -16.18
CA ILE A 322 7.50 48.95 -14.76
C ILE A 322 6.16 48.50 -14.16
N LYS A 323 5.05 49.16 -14.52
CA LYS A 323 3.70 48.77 -14.07
C LYS A 323 3.24 47.45 -14.67
N GLU A 324 3.54 47.23 -15.95
CA GLU A 324 3.28 45.97 -16.64
C GLU A 324 4.09 44.83 -16.01
N ILE A 325 5.40 45.02 -15.81
CA ILE A 325 6.30 44.07 -15.14
C ILE A 325 5.85 43.77 -13.71
N LEU A 326 5.47 44.79 -12.92
CA LEU A 326 4.94 44.58 -11.56
C LEU A 326 3.63 43.80 -11.55
N GLY A 327 2.72 44.08 -12.50
CA GLY A 327 1.47 43.36 -12.65
C GLY A 327 1.66 41.92 -13.15
N GLU A 328 2.67 41.68 -13.97
CA GLU A 328 3.08 40.33 -14.39
C GLU A 328 3.72 39.54 -13.25
N ILE A 329 4.56 40.18 -12.42
CA ILE A 329 5.16 39.55 -11.22
C ILE A 329 4.09 39.19 -10.20
N GLU A 330 3.10 40.06 -9.98
CA GLU A 330 1.98 39.80 -9.05
C GLU A 330 1.10 38.65 -9.55
N LYS A 331 0.80 38.59 -10.85
CA LYS A 331 0.10 37.46 -11.47
C LYS A 331 0.91 36.16 -11.42
N ALA A 332 2.22 36.21 -11.68
CA ALA A 332 3.09 35.04 -11.62
C ALA A 332 3.20 34.51 -10.19
N ALA A 333 3.31 35.39 -9.19
CA ALA A 333 3.33 35.02 -7.77
C ALA A 333 1.98 34.45 -7.30
N GLU A 334 0.84 35.01 -7.74
CA GLU A 334 -0.48 34.45 -7.43
C GLU A 334 -0.71 33.07 -8.07
N MET A 335 -0.23 32.86 -9.30
CA MET A 335 -0.31 31.57 -9.98
C MET A 335 0.55 30.49 -9.31
N ASP A 336 1.76 30.83 -8.85
CA ASP A 336 2.67 29.89 -8.17
C ASP A 336 2.12 29.47 -6.78
N VAL A 337 1.58 30.43 -6.02
CA VAL A 337 0.95 30.14 -4.72
C VAL A 337 -0.31 29.27 -4.87
N ALA A 338 -1.13 29.51 -5.89
CA ALA A 338 -2.32 28.69 -6.16
C ALA A 338 -1.97 27.26 -6.59
N GLY A 339 -0.92 27.07 -7.40
CA GLY A 339 -0.40 25.77 -7.81
C GLY A 339 0.17 24.96 -6.63
N LEU A 340 0.96 25.62 -5.77
CA LEU A 340 1.52 25.02 -4.55
C LEU A 340 0.44 24.64 -3.54
N GLU A 341 -0.62 25.44 -3.41
CA GLU A 341 -1.74 25.12 -2.50
C GLU A 341 -2.61 23.95 -3.01
N GLN A 342 -2.75 23.80 -4.33
CA GLN A 342 -3.40 22.64 -4.95
C GLN A 342 -2.57 21.36 -4.79
N GLN A 343 -1.26 21.42 -5.02
CA GLN A 343 -0.37 20.27 -4.78
C GLN A 343 -0.33 19.89 -3.30
N ALA A 344 -0.27 20.85 -2.38
CA ALA A 344 -0.32 20.58 -0.94
C ALA A 344 -1.67 19.96 -0.51
N LYS A 345 -2.79 20.36 -1.12
CA LYS A 345 -4.11 19.73 -0.90
C LYS A 345 -4.21 18.33 -1.48
N ALA A 346 -3.61 18.06 -2.63
CA ALA A 346 -3.55 16.72 -3.24
C ALA A 346 -2.73 15.74 -2.39
N VAL A 347 -1.57 16.17 -1.88
CA VAL A 347 -0.73 15.38 -0.95
C VAL A 347 -1.44 15.12 0.38
N LYS A 348 -2.16 16.12 0.92
CA LYS A 348 -2.92 15.98 2.17
C LYS A 348 -4.14 15.05 2.06
N ASN A 349 -4.71 14.92 0.86
CA ASN A 349 -5.90 14.09 0.61
C ASN A 349 -5.57 12.65 0.16
N GLY A 350 -4.29 12.29 0.01
CA GLY A 350 -3.85 10.90 -0.20
C GLY A 350 -4.20 10.32 -1.58
N ASP A 351 -4.20 11.15 -2.61
CA ASP A 351 -4.49 10.71 -3.99
C ASP A 351 -3.26 9.96 -4.58
N PRO A 352 -3.40 8.72 -5.08
CA PRO A 352 -2.27 7.91 -5.56
C PRO A 352 -1.73 8.30 -6.95
N ASN A 353 -2.24 9.36 -7.59
CA ASN A 353 -1.82 9.80 -8.92
C ASN A 353 -0.98 11.08 -8.92
N VAL A 354 -0.18 11.30 -7.87
CA VAL A 354 0.84 12.35 -7.86
C VAL A 354 1.97 11.92 -8.79
N GLU A 355 1.99 12.46 -10.00
CA GLU A 355 3.17 12.45 -10.85
C GLU A 355 4.35 12.98 -10.02
N SER A 356 5.38 12.14 -9.89
CA SER A 356 6.65 12.52 -9.28
C SER A 356 7.18 13.75 -9.97
N ALA A 357 7.79 14.66 -9.20
CA ALA A 357 8.30 15.96 -9.62
C ALA A 357 9.34 15.97 -10.78
N ASP A 358 9.59 14.82 -11.40
CA ASP A 358 10.57 14.62 -12.47
C ASP A 358 10.01 14.86 -13.89
N GLU A 359 8.69 14.88 -14.11
CA GLU A 359 8.12 14.98 -15.47
C GLU A 359 7.65 16.41 -15.86
N ALA A 360 7.59 17.34 -14.90
CA ALA A 360 7.09 18.71 -15.13
C ALA A 360 8.15 19.70 -15.66
N VAL A 361 9.34 19.24 -16.04
CA VAL A 361 10.43 20.10 -16.56
C VAL A 361 10.54 20.05 -18.10
N GLU A 362 9.80 19.17 -18.80
CA GLU A 362 9.87 19.06 -20.26
C GLU A 362 8.83 19.87 -21.06
N ASP A 363 7.81 20.46 -20.42
CA ASP A 363 6.73 21.20 -21.12
C ASP A 363 6.80 22.73 -20.92
N ASP A 364 8.00 23.32 -21.07
CA ASP A 364 8.15 24.78 -21.24
C ASP A 364 8.11 25.13 -22.75
N PRO A 365 7.09 25.87 -23.26
CA PRO A 365 6.94 26.14 -24.69
C PRO A 365 7.95 27.18 -25.26
N ALA A 366 9.11 27.37 -24.64
CA ALA A 366 10.08 28.41 -25.01
C ALA A 366 11.45 27.92 -25.52
N THR A 367 11.59 26.65 -25.95
CA THR A 367 12.82 26.19 -26.62
C THR A 367 12.55 25.38 -27.89
N GLU A 368 12.30 26.07 -29.01
CA GLU A 368 12.54 25.51 -30.34
C GLU A 368 14.06 25.61 -30.67
N PRO A 369 14.76 24.51 -30.99
CA PRO A 369 16.07 24.60 -31.62
C PRO A 369 15.90 24.78 -33.14
N GLU A 370 16.44 25.87 -33.68
CA GLU A 370 16.60 26.06 -35.12
C GLU A 370 17.48 24.95 -35.72
N GLU A 371 16.86 24.06 -36.49
CA GLU A 371 17.52 23.03 -37.28
C GLU A 371 18.15 23.67 -38.52
N GLN A 372 19.48 23.85 -38.51
CA GLN A 372 20.24 24.31 -39.67
C GLN A 372 20.21 23.25 -40.77
N THR A 373 19.56 23.60 -41.87
CA THR A 373 19.65 22.93 -43.16
C THR A 373 21.10 22.87 -43.65
N SER A 374 21.66 21.67 -43.77
CA SER A 374 22.88 21.42 -44.53
C SER A 374 22.53 21.00 -45.96
N VAL A 375 22.79 21.89 -46.93
CA VAL A 375 22.93 21.55 -48.35
C VAL A 375 24.10 22.33 -48.96
N SER A 376 24.95 21.59 -49.69
CA SER A 376 26.19 21.97 -50.40
C SER A 376 27.44 22.07 -49.52
N SER A 377 28.52 21.32 -49.73
CA SER A 377 29.02 20.61 -50.92
C SER A 377 29.62 19.26 -50.59
#